data_AF-A0A1B6H9J0-F1
#
_entry.id   AF-A0A1B6H9J0-F1
#
_cell.length_a   1.000
_cell.length_b   1.000
_cell.length_c   1.000
_cell.angle_alpha   90.00
_cell.angle_beta   90.00
_cell.angle_gamma   90.00
#
_symmetry.space_group_name_H-M   'P 1'
#
loop_
_entity.id
_entity.type
_entity.pdbx_description
1 polymer ?
#
loop_
_entity_poly.entity_id
_entity_poly.type
_entity_poly.pdbx_seq_one_letter_code
_entity_poly.pdbx_strand_id
1 'polypeptide(L)'
;MTHLFLTVLLIVSGTSTFINADDSEKVNINDVVDVLIQDATNSFKETNSGSVAVPDLERTFKKSFLKGGVKATRGVFSDLTTLKRTGNATLTLSGDSATVKVLLGLGKMQLEFGHCRAWISKLSTSDRLSINVNRNSIEVKITITIDGDNCKTTLDDARINEFGDLKVVLKNLGKVKFIADRLVDWIVNHFDGKIRAALESKLKSALEKELKKHNLCSLIK
;
A
#
# COMPACT_ATOMS: atom_id res chain seq x y z
N MET A 1 38.48 -34.28 10.80
CA MET A 1 38.10 -32.86 10.97
C MET A 1 38.23 -32.21 9.61
N THR A 2 37.13 -32.13 8.84
CA THR A 2 37.12 -31.57 7.49
C THR A 2 35.80 -30.82 7.33
N HIS A 3 35.88 -29.49 7.33
CA HIS A 3 34.74 -28.59 7.14
C HIS A 3 34.36 -28.55 5.65
N LEU A 4 33.11 -28.91 5.33
CA LEU A 4 32.53 -28.77 4.01
C LEU A 4 31.86 -27.38 3.92
N PHE A 5 32.47 -26.45 3.20
CA PHE A 5 31.89 -25.13 2.92
C PHE A 5 30.82 -25.26 1.82
N LEU A 6 29.56 -25.01 2.16
CA LEU A 6 28.46 -24.89 1.21
C LEU A 6 28.49 -23.49 0.59
N THR A 7 28.91 -23.40 -0.67
CA THR A 7 28.87 -22.15 -1.46
C THR A 7 27.49 -22.05 -2.14
N VAL A 8 26.68 -21.06 -1.75
CA VAL A 8 25.41 -20.76 -2.41
C VAL A 8 25.69 -19.79 -3.57
N LEU A 9 25.53 -20.29 -4.79
CA LEU A 9 25.61 -19.51 -6.03
C LEU A 9 24.23 -18.88 -6.29
N LEU A 10 24.14 -17.54 -6.20
CA LEU A 10 22.93 -16.78 -6.54
C LEU A 10 22.80 -16.67 -8.07
N ILE A 11 21.95 -17.52 -8.66
CA ILE A 11 21.46 -17.33 -10.04
C ILE A 11 20.18 -16.50 -9.96
N VAL A 12 20.25 -15.26 -10.44
CA VAL A 12 19.09 -14.38 -10.62
C VAL A 12 18.29 -14.89 -11.81
N SER A 13 17.30 -15.73 -11.55
CA SER A 13 16.19 -16.00 -12.47
C SER A 13 14.91 -16.09 -11.64
N GLY A 14 13.79 -15.62 -12.19
CA GLY A 14 12.51 -15.42 -11.48
C GLY A 14 11.82 -16.71 -11.01
N THR A 15 12.49 -17.50 -10.19
CA THR A 15 12.00 -18.75 -9.64
C THR A 15 11.27 -18.50 -8.33
N SER A 16 10.08 -19.08 -8.19
CA SER A 16 9.37 -19.20 -6.92
C SER A 16 10.31 -19.81 -5.87
N THR A 17 10.46 -19.19 -4.70
CA THR A 17 11.27 -19.73 -3.60
C THR A 17 10.48 -20.78 -2.85
N PHE A 18 10.91 -22.04 -2.95
CA PHE A 18 10.35 -23.16 -2.19
C PHE A 18 11.17 -23.39 -0.91
N ILE A 19 10.50 -23.72 0.19
CA ILE A 19 11.15 -24.20 1.42
C ILE A 19 11.11 -25.72 1.41
N ASN A 20 12.21 -26.38 1.79
CA ASN A 20 12.18 -27.80 2.14
C ASN A 20 11.85 -27.88 3.63
N ALA A 21 10.57 -28.07 3.95
CA ALA A 21 10.18 -28.59 5.26
C ALA A 21 10.40 -30.12 5.24
N ASP A 22 10.96 -30.66 6.32
CA ASP A 22 11.23 -32.09 6.47
C ASP A 22 9.89 -32.86 6.38
N ASP A 23 9.85 -33.90 5.54
CA ASP A 23 8.67 -34.66 5.07
C ASP A 23 7.64 -33.96 4.13
N SER A 24 8.05 -33.83 2.86
CA SER A 24 7.22 -33.97 1.64
C SER A 24 6.17 -32.91 1.24
N GLU A 25 6.06 -31.76 1.90
CA GLU A 25 5.26 -30.65 1.35
C GLU A 25 6.12 -29.39 1.17
N LYS A 26 6.51 -29.12 -0.09
CA LYS A 26 7.20 -27.87 -0.45
C LYS A 26 6.23 -26.72 -0.28
N VAL A 27 6.32 -26.00 0.84
CA VAL A 27 5.48 -24.83 1.03
C VAL A 27 5.93 -23.72 0.09
N ASN A 28 5.02 -23.30 -0.78
CA ASN A 28 5.21 -22.18 -1.67
C ASN A 28 4.82 -20.89 -0.94
N ILE A 29 5.80 -20.03 -0.67
CA ILE A 29 5.57 -18.79 0.08
C ILE A 29 4.59 -17.85 -0.63
N ASN A 30 4.47 -17.93 -1.95
CA ASN A 30 3.48 -17.15 -2.68
C ASN A 30 2.06 -17.55 -2.31
N ASP A 31 1.78 -18.84 -2.14
CA ASP A 31 0.45 -19.34 -1.84
C ASP A 31 0.04 -18.93 -0.41
N VAL A 32 0.99 -18.97 0.53
CA VAL A 32 0.80 -18.44 1.89
C VAL A 32 0.44 -16.96 1.86
N VAL A 33 1.18 -16.16 1.09
CA VAL A 33 0.93 -14.73 0.95
C VAL A 33 -0.41 -14.47 0.27
N ASP A 34 -0.77 -15.24 -0.75
CA ASP A 34 -2.02 -15.09 -1.48
C ASP A 34 -3.23 -15.41 -0.57
N VAL A 35 -3.13 -16.40 0.32
CA VAL A 35 -4.14 -16.68 1.36
C VAL A 35 -4.28 -15.50 2.32
N LEU A 36 -3.17 -14.95 2.83
CA LEU A 36 -3.20 -13.78 3.73
C LEU A 36 -3.87 -12.56 3.07
N ILE A 37 -3.58 -12.32 1.79
CA ILE A 37 -4.19 -11.23 1.02
C ILE A 37 -5.68 -11.50 0.81
N GLN A 38 -6.05 -12.74 0.48
CA GLN A 38 -7.44 -13.14 0.29
C GLN A 38 -8.26 -12.92 1.56
N ASP A 39 -7.75 -13.34 2.72
CA ASP A 39 -8.45 -13.18 4.00
C ASP A 39 -8.56 -11.70 4.38
N ALA A 40 -7.51 -10.91 4.16
CA ALA A 40 -7.56 -9.46 4.39
C ALA A 40 -8.60 -8.77 3.48
N THR A 41 -8.63 -9.11 2.19
CA THR A 41 -9.59 -8.52 1.25
C THR A 41 -11.02 -8.98 1.51
N ASN A 42 -11.24 -10.21 1.96
CA ASN A 42 -12.55 -10.70 2.41
C ASN A 42 -13.03 -9.97 3.66
N SER A 43 -12.14 -9.81 4.65
CA SER A 43 -12.38 -9.02 5.87
C SER A 43 -12.82 -7.58 5.53
N PHE A 44 -12.19 -6.93 4.54
CA PHE A 44 -12.62 -5.62 4.06
C PHE A 44 -14.02 -5.62 3.41
N LYS A 45 -14.37 -6.65 2.63
CA LYS A 45 -15.68 -6.78 1.98
C LYS A 45 -16.79 -6.99 3.02
N GLU A 46 -16.60 -7.95 3.91
CA GLU A 46 -17.58 -8.34 4.93
C GLU A 46 -17.89 -7.20 5.90
N THR A 47 -16.88 -6.41 6.26
CA THR A 47 -17.03 -5.28 7.18
C THR A 47 -17.33 -3.95 6.49
N ASN A 48 -17.48 -3.95 5.16
CA ASN A 48 -17.59 -2.74 4.34
C ASN A 48 -16.50 -1.70 4.67
N SER A 49 -15.28 -2.16 4.94
CA SER A 49 -14.17 -1.34 5.41
C SER A 49 -13.01 -1.23 4.41
N GLY A 50 -13.29 -1.61 3.15
CA GLY A 50 -12.40 -1.42 2.00
C GLY A 50 -12.16 0.05 1.61
N SER A 51 -12.94 0.96 2.19
CA SER A 51 -12.80 2.40 2.02
C SER A 51 -12.20 3.06 3.27
N VAL A 52 -11.40 4.10 3.08
CA VAL A 52 -10.70 4.82 4.16
C VAL A 52 -11.05 6.29 4.11
N ALA A 53 -11.46 6.86 5.23
CA ALA A 53 -11.63 8.30 5.34
C ALA A 53 -10.27 8.99 5.17
N VAL A 54 -10.21 9.97 4.29
CA VAL A 54 -9.00 10.74 4.01
C VAL A 54 -9.13 12.11 4.66
N PRO A 55 -8.09 12.59 5.38
CA PRO A 55 -8.11 13.90 5.99
C PRO A 55 -8.41 15.01 4.99
N ASP A 56 -9.08 16.05 5.45
CA ASP A 56 -9.29 17.26 4.67
C ASP A 56 -7.95 17.85 4.22
N LEU A 57 -7.95 18.32 2.97
CA LEU A 57 -6.78 18.84 2.31
C LEU A 57 -6.96 20.32 2.03
N GLU A 58 -6.01 21.15 2.44
CA GLU A 58 -6.04 22.58 2.20
C GLU A 58 -4.66 23.13 1.87
N ARG A 59 -4.59 23.90 0.78
CA ARG A 59 -3.44 24.72 0.44
C ARG A 59 -3.86 26.07 -0.09
N THR A 60 -3.08 27.05 0.31
CA THR A 60 -3.18 28.42 -0.18
C THR A 60 -1.84 28.82 -0.77
N PHE A 61 -1.88 29.67 -1.78
CA PHE A 61 -0.69 30.27 -2.37
C PHE A 61 -0.89 31.78 -2.53
N LYS A 62 0.22 32.50 -2.44
CA LYS A 62 0.29 33.95 -2.64
C LYS A 62 1.51 34.26 -3.49
N LYS A 63 1.31 34.82 -4.69
CA LYS A 63 2.39 35.32 -5.55
C LYS A 63 2.07 36.75 -5.96
N SER A 64 2.85 37.71 -5.45
CA SER A 64 2.61 39.15 -5.62
C SER A 64 1.15 39.51 -5.25
N PHE A 65 0.35 40.00 -6.20
CA PHE A 65 -1.07 40.35 -6.01
C PHE A 65 -2.06 39.17 -6.16
N LEU A 66 -1.59 38.00 -6.61
CA LEU A 66 -2.43 36.83 -6.84
C LEU A 66 -2.49 35.95 -5.58
N LYS A 67 -3.68 35.79 -5.00
CA LYS A 67 -3.95 34.84 -3.91
C LYS A 67 -4.82 33.71 -4.44
N GLY A 68 -4.58 32.48 -4.03
CA GLY A 68 -5.43 31.37 -4.44
C GLY A 68 -5.26 30.17 -3.53
N GLY A 69 -5.95 29.10 -3.87
CA GLY A 69 -5.86 27.87 -3.12
C GLY A 69 -6.83 26.80 -3.56
N VAL A 70 -6.72 25.66 -2.89
CA VAL A 70 -7.56 24.49 -3.02
C VAL A 70 -7.91 24.02 -1.62
N LYS A 71 -9.19 23.67 -1.41
CA LYS A 71 -9.69 23.04 -0.21
C LYS A 71 -10.60 21.88 -0.60
N ALA A 72 -10.16 20.66 -0.32
CA ALA A 72 -10.89 19.43 -0.58
C ALA A 72 -11.28 18.78 0.75
N THR A 73 -12.55 18.47 0.92
CA THR A 73 -13.11 17.93 2.16
C THR A 73 -13.98 16.71 1.90
N ARG A 74 -14.23 15.93 2.96
CA ARG A 74 -14.97 14.66 2.88
C ARG A 74 -14.29 13.69 1.92
N GLY A 75 -12.98 13.51 2.14
CA GLY A 75 -12.13 12.61 1.37
C GLY A 75 -12.43 11.15 1.70
N VAL A 76 -12.54 10.31 0.68
CA VAL A 76 -12.69 8.87 0.81
C VAL A 76 -11.79 8.18 -0.22
N PHE A 77 -10.94 7.31 0.28
CA PHE A 77 -10.15 6.39 -0.52
C PHE A 77 -10.89 5.06 -0.72
N SER A 78 -10.72 4.47 -1.89
CA SER A 78 -11.20 3.13 -2.27
C SER A 78 -10.24 2.54 -3.34
N ASP A 79 -10.08 1.24 -3.55
CA ASP A 79 -10.75 0.12 -2.91
C ASP A 79 -9.71 -0.91 -2.44
N LEU A 80 -9.50 -0.99 -1.12
CA LEU A 80 -8.55 -1.94 -0.50
C LEU A 80 -8.93 -3.41 -0.76
N THR A 81 -10.17 -3.70 -1.15
CA THR A 81 -10.60 -5.07 -1.51
C THR A 81 -9.95 -5.58 -2.81
N THR A 82 -9.28 -4.70 -3.56
CA THR A 82 -8.58 -5.03 -4.81
C THR A 82 -7.09 -5.29 -4.64
N LEU A 83 -6.63 -5.43 -3.39
CA LEU A 83 -5.25 -5.74 -3.05
C LEU A 83 -4.85 -7.10 -3.62
N LYS A 84 -3.70 -7.14 -4.28
CA LYS A 84 -3.13 -8.34 -4.86
C LYS A 84 -1.61 -8.24 -4.90
N ARG A 85 -0.95 -9.38 -4.96
CA ARG A 85 0.48 -9.48 -5.19
C ARG A 85 0.85 -9.04 -6.61
N THR A 86 1.98 -8.32 -6.76
CA THR A 86 2.48 -7.80 -8.04
C THR A 86 3.78 -8.47 -8.51
N GLY A 87 4.34 -9.36 -7.70
CA GLY A 87 5.52 -10.16 -8.02
C GLY A 87 5.70 -11.33 -7.05
N ASN A 88 6.73 -12.13 -7.19
CA ASN A 88 6.95 -13.22 -6.23
C ASN A 88 7.34 -12.68 -4.85
N ALA A 89 6.80 -13.32 -3.80
CA ALA A 89 7.30 -13.14 -2.46
C ALA A 89 8.70 -13.76 -2.34
N THR A 90 9.57 -13.09 -1.61
CA THR A 90 10.92 -13.58 -1.30
C THR A 90 10.99 -13.95 0.16
N LEU A 91 11.48 -15.15 0.44
CA LEU A 91 11.82 -15.59 1.78
C LEU A 91 13.34 -15.50 1.98
N THR A 92 13.76 -15.01 3.15
CA THR A 92 15.16 -14.99 3.55
C THR A 92 15.29 -15.56 4.96
N LEU A 93 16.13 -16.58 5.11
CA LEU A 93 16.43 -17.20 6.41
C LEU A 93 17.69 -16.56 7.00
N SER A 94 17.68 -16.29 8.30
CA SER A 94 18.80 -15.69 9.02
C SER A 94 18.80 -16.15 10.47
N GLY A 95 19.54 -17.22 10.76
CA GLY A 95 19.56 -17.85 12.09
C GLY A 95 18.16 -18.26 12.51
N ASP A 96 17.73 -17.81 13.69
CA ASP A 96 16.41 -18.10 14.25
C ASP A 96 15.31 -17.16 13.74
N SER A 97 15.51 -16.57 12.56
CA SER A 97 14.53 -15.68 11.93
C SER A 97 14.34 -15.96 10.45
N ALA A 98 13.11 -15.74 9.99
CA ALA A 98 12.78 -15.73 8.57
C ALA A 98 12.08 -14.41 8.24
N THR A 99 12.45 -13.81 7.11
CA THR A 99 11.83 -12.60 6.58
C THR A 99 11.14 -12.90 5.27
N VAL A 100 9.85 -12.58 5.18
CA VAL A 100 9.07 -12.58 3.95
C VAL A 100 8.95 -11.14 3.47
N LYS A 101 9.35 -10.88 2.23
CA LYS A 101 9.09 -9.60 1.55
C LYS A 101 8.23 -9.84 0.32
N VAL A 102 7.27 -8.96 0.10
CA VAL A 102 6.41 -9.04 -1.08
C VAL A 102 6.01 -7.64 -1.54
N LEU A 103 5.88 -7.48 -2.85
CA LEU A 103 5.27 -6.31 -3.46
C LEU A 103 3.81 -6.61 -3.78
N LEU A 104 2.94 -5.71 -3.34
CA LEU A 104 1.51 -5.70 -3.58
C LEU A 104 1.12 -4.47 -4.39
N GLY A 105 -0.11 -4.50 -4.90
CA GLY A 105 -0.74 -3.38 -5.56
C GLY A 105 -2.26 -3.49 -5.46
N LEU A 106 -2.93 -2.37 -5.68
CA LEU A 106 -4.38 -2.25 -5.76
C LEU A 106 -4.79 -2.21 -7.22
N GLY A 107 -5.68 -3.12 -7.61
CA GLY A 107 -6.26 -3.13 -8.96
C GLY A 107 -7.11 -1.89 -9.26
N LYS A 108 -7.70 -1.28 -8.23
CA LYS A 108 -8.40 0.00 -8.31
C LYS A 108 -8.00 0.88 -7.15
N MET A 109 -7.45 2.04 -7.47
CA MET A 109 -7.07 3.03 -6.49
C MET A 109 -7.66 4.39 -6.87
N GLN A 110 -8.68 4.80 -6.12
CA GLN A 110 -9.49 5.98 -6.35
C GLN A 110 -9.64 6.76 -5.04
N LEU A 111 -9.36 8.05 -5.11
CA LEU A 111 -9.61 9.01 -4.05
C LEU A 111 -10.68 9.99 -4.50
N GLU A 112 -11.76 10.09 -3.74
CA GLU A 112 -12.83 11.04 -3.97
C GLU A 112 -12.90 12.07 -2.85
N PHE A 113 -13.13 13.33 -3.19
CA PHE A 113 -13.55 14.35 -2.24
C PHE A 113 -14.94 14.84 -2.61
N GLY A 114 -15.87 14.71 -1.66
CA GLY A 114 -17.26 15.13 -1.86
C GLY A 114 -17.43 16.64 -2.00
N HIS A 115 -16.43 17.45 -1.66
CA HIS A 115 -16.43 18.89 -1.90
C HIS A 115 -15.00 19.39 -2.09
N CYS A 116 -14.73 20.04 -3.21
CA CYS A 116 -13.44 20.62 -3.55
C CYS A 116 -13.64 22.03 -4.09
N ARG A 117 -13.21 23.03 -3.31
CA ARG A 117 -13.19 24.44 -3.71
C ARG A 117 -11.80 24.80 -4.20
N ALA A 118 -11.71 25.32 -5.42
CA ALA A 118 -10.49 25.95 -5.94
C ALA A 118 -10.76 27.42 -6.22
N TRP A 119 -9.82 28.30 -5.87
CA TRP A 119 -10.01 29.75 -6.02
C TRP A 119 -8.72 30.49 -6.40
N ILE A 120 -8.90 31.59 -7.11
CA ILE A 120 -7.87 32.59 -7.41
C ILE A 120 -8.51 33.98 -7.34
N SER A 121 -7.99 34.82 -6.46
CA SER A 121 -8.48 36.17 -6.18
C SER A 121 -10.00 36.15 -5.92
N LYS A 122 -10.81 36.74 -6.81
CA LYS A 122 -12.28 36.76 -6.69
C LYS A 122 -12.96 35.60 -7.41
N LEU A 123 -12.23 34.82 -8.22
CA LEU A 123 -12.76 33.70 -8.97
C LEU A 123 -12.68 32.42 -8.12
N SER A 124 -13.76 31.66 -8.09
CA SER A 124 -13.75 30.34 -7.44
C SER A 124 -14.68 29.37 -8.15
N THR A 125 -14.35 28.09 -8.04
CA THR A 125 -15.18 26.97 -8.47
C THR A 125 -15.27 25.98 -7.31
N SER A 126 -16.40 25.28 -7.21
CA SER A 126 -16.59 24.22 -6.22
C SER A 126 -17.26 23.03 -6.87
N ASP A 127 -16.67 21.85 -6.70
CA ASP A 127 -17.19 20.61 -7.29
C ASP A 127 -16.64 19.37 -6.56
N ARG A 128 -17.03 18.16 -6.98
CA ARG A 128 -16.40 16.91 -6.56
C ARG A 128 -15.06 16.71 -7.25
N LEU A 129 -14.05 16.36 -6.47
CA LEU A 129 -12.73 15.98 -6.97
C LEU A 129 -12.61 14.46 -6.96
N SER A 130 -12.23 13.87 -8.10
CA SER A 130 -11.91 12.46 -8.23
C SER A 130 -10.46 12.32 -8.71
N ILE A 131 -9.70 11.44 -8.08
CA ILE A 131 -8.31 11.17 -8.39
C ILE A 131 -8.17 9.66 -8.56
N ASN A 132 -7.78 9.21 -9.74
CA ASN A 132 -7.46 7.81 -9.99
C ASN A 132 -5.95 7.65 -10.04
N VAL A 133 -5.43 6.61 -9.39
CA VAL A 133 -4.00 6.28 -9.32
C VAL A 133 -3.82 4.98 -10.09
N ASN A 134 -3.26 5.06 -11.30
CA ASN A 134 -3.16 3.89 -12.17
C ASN A 134 -1.93 3.03 -11.87
N ARG A 135 -0.88 3.62 -11.28
CA ARG A 135 0.33 2.90 -10.87
C ARG A 135 0.52 3.04 -9.37
N ASN A 136 0.56 1.91 -8.67
CA ASN A 136 0.80 1.88 -7.24
C ASN A 136 1.62 0.64 -6.87
N SER A 137 2.42 0.77 -5.82
CA SER A 137 3.20 -0.32 -5.26
C SER A 137 3.23 -0.21 -3.76
N ILE A 138 3.00 -1.34 -3.10
CA ILE A 138 2.99 -1.46 -1.64
C ILE A 138 3.99 -2.55 -1.29
N GLU A 139 4.97 -2.24 -0.44
CA GLU A 139 5.90 -3.25 0.08
C GLU A 139 5.44 -3.69 1.45
N VAL A 140 5.33 -5.01 1.60
CA VAL A 140 5.01 -5.66 2.86
C VAL A 140 6.22 -6.48 3.29
N LYS A 141 6.62 -6.31 4.55
CA LYS A 141 7.68 -7.08 5.19
C LYS A 141 7.15 -7.74 6.45
N ILE A 142 7.25 -9.06 6.50
CA ILE A 142 6.86 -9.88 7.64
C ILE A 142 8.11 -10.57 8.17
N THR A 143 8.31 -10.54 9.48
CA THR A 143 9.39 -11.28 10.15
C THR A 143 8.78 -12.34 11.06
N ILE A 144 9.36 -13.52 11.02
CA ILE A 144 9.06 -14.62 11.91
C ILE A 144 10.33 -14.88 12.71
N THR A 145 10.22 -14.93 14.04
CA THR A 145 11.34 -15.15 14.95
C THR A 145 11.02 -16.34 15.84
N ILE A 146 12.01 -17.22 16.01
CA ILE A 146 11.98 -18.38 16.90
C ILE A 146 12.92 -18.08 18.07
N ASP A 147 12.45 -18.31 19.29
CA ASP A 147 13.23 -18.19 20.52
C ASP A 147 12.86 -19.37 21.43
N GLY A 148 13.62 -20.47 21.28
CA GLY A 148 13.27 -21.77 21.87
C GLY A 148 11.93 -22.30 21.34
N ASP A 149 10.99 -22.52 22.24
CA ASP A 149 9.62 -22.96 21.89
C ASP A 149 8.71 -21.79 21.47
N ASN A 150 9.13 -20.54 21.68
CA ASN A 150 8.35 -19.39 21.32
C ASN A 150 8.55 -19.07 19.84
N CYS A 151 7.46 -18.90 19.10
CA CYS A 151 7.52 -18.33 17.77
C CYS A 151 6.60 -17.12 17.66
N LYS A 152 7.13 -16.05 17.06
CA LYS A 152 6.45 -14.78 16.92
C LYS A 152 6.49 -14.34 15.47
N THR A 153 5.32 -14.00 14.93
CA THR A 153 5.19 -13.36 13.62
C THR A 153 4.88 -11.88 13.81
N THR A 154 5.61 -11.00 13.11
CA THR A 154 5.42 -9.55 13.13
C THR A 154 5.28 -9.01 11.72
N LEU A 155 4.33 -8.09 11.55
CA LEU A 155 4.32 -7.21 10.39
C LEU A 155 5.28 -6.06 10.66
N ASP A 156 6.48 -6.14 10.09
CA ASP A 156 7.49 -5.10 10.26
C ASP A 156 7.06 -3.82 9.53
N ASP A 157 6.63 -3.99 8.27
CA ASP A 157 6.33 -2.88 7.37
C ASP A 157 5.18 -3.22 6.42
N ALA A 158 4.40 -2.20 6.09
CA ALA A 158 3.33 -2.22 5.09
C ALA A 158 3.24 -0.81 4.50
N ARG A 159 4.23 -0.48 3.67
CA ARG A 159 4.46 0.87 3.17
C ARG A 159 4.10 0.99 1.71
N ILE A 160 3.64 2.16 1.31
CA ILE A 160 3.36 2.46 -0.09
C ILE A 160 4.64 3.01 -0.70
N ASN A 161 5.29 2.27 -1.58
CA ASN A 161 6.51 2.73 -2.25
C ASN A 161 6.21 3.69 -3.40
N GLU A 162 5.06 3.56 -4.06
CA GLU A 162 4.77 4.33 -5.26
C GLU A 162 3.30 4.73 -5.39
N PHE A 163 3.09 5.98 -5.83
CA PHE A 163 1.88 6.46 -6.50
C PHE A 163 2.28 7.16 -7.80
N GLY A 164 1.82 6.63 -8.92
CA GLY A 164 2.14 7.14 -10.25
C GLY A 164 0.93 7.15 -11.16
N ASP A 165 1.07 7.89 -12.25
CA ASP A 165 0.04 8.04 -13.29
C ASP A 165 -1.32 8.47 -12.68
N LEU A 166 -1.32 9.67 -12.09
CA LEU A 166 -2.49 10.26 -11.45
C LEU A 166 -3.41 10.91 -12.49
N LYS A 167 -4.66 10.45 -12.56
CA LYS A 167 -5.70 11.09 -13.34
C LYS A 167 -6.64 11.87 -12.43
N VAL A 168 -6.54 13.19 -12.49
CA VAL A 168 -7.35 14.12 -11.70
C VAL A 168 -8.55 14.62 -12.52
N VAL A 169 -9.75 14.47 -11.98
CA VAL A 169 -11.01 14.92 -12.58
C VAL A 169 -11.75 15.83 -11.62
N LEU A 170 -12.00 17.07 -12.03
CA LEU A 170 -12.88 18.02 -11.35
C LEU A 170 -13.78 18.65 -12.44
N LYS A 171 -15.09 18.37 -12.37
CA LYS A 171 -16.03 18.52 -13.49
C LYS A 171 -16.11 19.95 -14.06
N ASN A 172 -15.84 20.97 -13.24
CA ASN A 172 -15.89 22.39 -13.64
C ASN A 172 -14.51 23.07 -13.81
N LEU A 173 -13.43 22.33 -14.09
CA LEU A 173 -12.08 22.89 -14.28
C LEU A 173 -11.88 23.69 -15.58
N GLY A 174 -12.74 23.50 -16.58
CA GLY A 174 -12.52 23.98 -17.95
C GLY A 174 -12.36 25.49 -18.12
N LYS A 175 -12.66 26.30 -17.10
CA LYS A 175 -12.57 27.75 -17.17
C LYS A 175 -11.20 28.32 -16.77
N VAL A 176 -10.31 27.55 -16.13
CA VAL A 176 -9.01 28.06 -15.67
C VAL A 176 -7.92 26.97 -15.64
N LYS A 177 -7.25 26.73 -16.78
CA LYS A 177 -6.14 25.75 -16.92
C LYS A 177 -5.05 25.90 -15.83
N PHE A 178 -4.72 27.14 -15.48
CA PHE A 178 -3.73 27.45 -14.44
C PHE A 178 -4.07 26.87 -13.05
N ILE A 179 -5.36 26.77 -12.70
CA ILE A 179 -5.79 26.14 -11.43
C ILE A 179 -5.63 24.62 -11.51
N ALA A 180 -5.95 24.02 -12.67
CA ALA A 180 -5.84 22.59 -12.88
C ALA A 180 -4.39 22.10 -12.74
N ASP A 181 -3.43 22.77 -13.39
CA ASP A 181 -2.01 22.38 -13.33
C ASP A 181 -1.47 22.47 -11.90
N ARG A 182 -1.80 23.55 -11.18
CA ARG A 182 -1.43 23.73 -9.76
C ARG A 182 -2.09 22.72 -8.82
N LEU A 183 -3.32 22.31 -9.11
CA LEU A 183 -4.04 21.30 -8.37
C LEU A 183 -3.36 19.93 -8.53
N VAL A 184 -2.96 19.57 -9.75
CA VAL A 184 -2.24 18.30 -10.02
C VAL A 184 -0.89 18.29 -9.32
N ASP A 185 -0.07 19.33 -9.51
CA ASP A 185 1.23 19.46 -8.82
C ASP A 185 1.07 19.33 -7.31
N TRP A 186 0.06 19.98 -6.75
CA TRP A 186 -0.22 19.90 -5.33
C TRP A 186 -0.67 18.51 -4.89
N ILE A 187 -1.58 17.86 -5.63
CA ILE A 187 -2.03 16.49 -5.34
C ILE A 187 -0.83 15.56 -5.31
N VAL A 188 0.05 15.60 -6.32
CA VAL A 188 1.28 14.78 -6.37
C VAL A 188 2.14 15.01 -5.11
N ASN A 189 2.38 16.27 -4.75
CA ASN A 189 3.21 16.63 -3.59
C ASN A 189 2.56 16.36 -2.21
N HIS A 190 1.24 16.16 -2.16
CA HIS A 190 0.50 15.98 -0.89
C HIS A 190 -0.05 14.56 -0.71
N PHE A 191 -0.16 13.79 -1.79
CA PHE A 191 -0.41 12.34 -1.75
C PHE A 191 0.63 11.62 -0.90
N ASP A 192 1.87 12.12 -0.91
CA ASP A 192 3.04 11.45 -0.34
C ASP A 192 3.02 11.34 1.20
N GLY A 193 2.30 12.23 1.90
CA GLY A 193 2.35 12.30 3.38
C GLY A 193 1.09 11.78 4.08
N LYS A 194 0.05 12.61 4.15
CA LYS A 194 -1.14 12.32 4.98
C LYS A 194 -2.02 11.21 4.42
N ILE A 195 -2.20 11.19 3.10
CA ILE A 195 -2.97 10.15 2.42
C ILE A 195 -2.24 8.82 2.58
N ARG A 196 -0.94 8.78 2.23
CA ARG A 196 -0.08 7.62 2.45
C ARG A 196 -0.21 7.06 3.87
N ALA A 197 0.01 7.89 4.89
CA ALA A 197 -0.04 7.44 6.29
C ALA A 197 -1.40 6.86 6.70
N ALA A 198 -2.50 7.45 6.24
CA ALA A 198 -3.85 6.93 6.53
C ALA A 198 -4.08 5.54 5.88
N LEU A 199 -3.58 5.35 4.66
CA LEU A 199 -3.69 4.08 3.93
C LEU A 199 -2.79 3.00 4.52
N GLU A 200 -1.53 3.33 4.78
CA GLU A 200 -0.57 2.43 5.42
C GLU A 200 -1.07 1.97 6.78
N SER A 201 -1.59 2.89 7.60
CA SER A 201 -2.17 2.54 8.90
C SER A 201 -3.33 1.55 8.77
N LYS A 202 -4.28 1.82 7.86
CA LYS A 202 -5.43 0.92 7.66
C LYS A 202 -4.98 -0.46 7.15
N LEU A 203 -4.07 -0.48 6.18
CA LEU A 203 -3.55 -1.72 5.62
C LEU A 203 -2.79 -2.53 6.66
N LYS A 204 -1.92 -1.86 7.44
CA LYS A 204 -1.16 -2.47 8.52
C LYS A 204 -2.08 -3.13 9.54
N SER A 205 -3.10 -2.42 10.01
CA SER A 205 -4.06 -2.98 10.98
C SER A 205 -4.82 -4.19 10.45
N ALA A 206 -5.18 -4.20 9.16
CA ALA A 206 -5.86 -5.34 8.55
C ALA A 206 -4.93 -6.54 8.42
N LEU A 207 -3.73 -6.34 7.87
CA LEU A 207 -2.73 -7.42 7.71
C LEU A 207 -2.29 -7.98 9.06
N GLU A 208 -2.07 -7.14 10.08
CA GLU A 208 -1.76 -7.60 11.45
C GLU A 208 -2.87 -8.46 12.06
N LYS A 209 -4.13 -8.11 11.80
CA LYS A 209 -5.28 -8.88 12.29
C LYS A 209 -5.30 -10.26 11.66
N GLU A 210 -5.07 -10.35 10.36
CA GLU A 210 -5.07 -11.64 9.65
C GLU A 210 -3.83 -12.46 10.04
N LEU A 211 -2.64 -11.86 10.09
CA LEU A 211 -1.41 -12.54 10.53
C LEU A 211 -1.53 -13.22 11.90
N LYS A 212 -2.28 -12.65 12.84
CA LYS A 212 -2.53 -13.28 14.16
C LYS A 212 -3.39 -14.54 14.10
N LYS A 213 -4.15 -14.76 13.02
CA LYS A 213 -4.98 -15.96 12.81
C LYS A 213 -4.18 -17.10 12.18
N HIS A 214 -3.14 -16.78 11.42
CA HIS A 214 -2.32 -17.78 10.73
C HIS A 214 -1.08 -18.14 11.56
N ASN A 215 -0.83 -19.43 11.70
CA ASN A 215 0.39 -19.91 12.32
C ASN A 215 1.52 -19.99 11.29
N LEU A 216 2.15 -18.86 10.95
CA LEU A 216 3.29 -18.86 10.01
C LEU A 216 4.53 -19.56 10.55
N CYS A 217 4.56 -19.90 11.85
CA CYS A 217 5.67 -20.60 12.48
C CYS A 217 5.83 -22.04 11.99
N SER A 218 4.79 -22.65 11.44
CA SER A 218 4.89 -23.98 10.82
C SER A 218 5.67 -23.97 9.50
N LEU A 219 6.04 -22.80 8.97
CA LEU A 219 6.80 -22.69 7.72
C LEU A 219 8.32 -22.85 7.92
N ILE A 220 8.80 -22.80 9.17
CA ILE A 220 10.23 -22.78 9.51
C ILE A 220 10.63 -23.99 10.36
N LYS A 221 9.65 -24.74 10.89
CA LYS A 221 9.88 -26.02 11.55
C LYS A 221 10.01 -27.11 10.50
#